data_AF-A0A382EVA6-F1
#
_entry.id   AF-A0A382EVA6-F1
#
_cell.length_a   1.000
_cell.length_b   1.000
_cell.length_c   1.000
_cell.angle_alpha   90.00
_cell.angle_beta   90.00
_cell.angle_gamma   90.00
#
_symmetry.space_group_name_H-M   'P 1'
#
loop_
_entity.id
_entity.type
_entity.pdbx_description
1 polymer ?
#
loop_
_entity_poly.entity_id
_entity_poly.type
_entity_poly.pdbx_seq_one_letter_code
_entity_poly.pdbx_strand_id
1 'polypeptide(L)'
;MTIWTIFILLVFPKYVSAEKKIQRLDSLQLLTPEDIKVTIFANDVSRARHMAFDDQGVLFLSQSKQGKVVALPDIDKNGKADKIVSIISGHRAPHGLAFAKIKDSYYLYIAEETKVIRLKRISKPFTYGAAETIIDD
;
A
#
# COMPACT_ATOMS: atom_id res chain seq x y z
N MET A 1 63.53 44.45 25.49
CA MET A 1 63.38 43.03 25.88
C MET A 1 62.17 42.98 26.79
N THR A 2 61.05 42.31 26.53
CA THR A 2 60.76 41.12 25.71
C THR A 2 59.26 41.16 25.35
N ILE A 3 58.90 41.03 24.08
CA ILE A 3 57.50 40.87 23.66
C ILE A 3 57.15 39.39 23.83
N TRP A 4 56.17 39.10 24.67
CA TRP A 4 55.65 37.74 24.89
C TRP A 4 54.47 37.52 23.94
N THR A 5 54.62 36.60 22.99
CA THR A 5 53.55 36.23 22.07
C THR A 5 52.79 35.03 22.65
N ILE A 6 51.53 35.24 23.01
CA ILE A 6 50.63 34.17 23.47
C ILE A 6 50.14 33.38 22.24
N PHE A 7 50.49 32.10 22.18
CA PHE A 7 49.93 31.16 21.21
C PHE A 7 48.66 30.53 21.78
N ILE A 8 47.49 30.84 21.20
CA ILE A 8 46.23 30.17 21.54
C ILE A 8 46.06 28.98 20.60
N LEU A 9 46.13 27.77 21.16
CA LEU A 9 45.86 26.52 20.46
C LEU A 9 44.34 26.31 20.34
N LEU A 10 43.79 26.62 19.16
CA LEU A 10 42.39 26.29 18.82
C LEU A 10 42.29 24.81 18.47
N VAL A 11 41.74 24.01 19.39
CA VAL A 11 41.41 22.60 19.14
C VAL A 11 40.00 22.54 18.53
N PHE A 12 39.92 22.24 17.24
CA PHE A 12 38.65 21.97 16.58
C PHE A 12 38.20 20.53 16.90
N PRO A 13 36.95 20.31 17.35
CA PRO A 13 36.46 18.96 17.59
C PRO A 13 36.36 18.20 16.27
N LYS A 14 36.96 17.01 16.22
CA LYS A 14 36.78 16.10 15.08
C LYS A 14 35.37 15.54 15.12
N TYR A 15 34.49 16.02 14.24
CA TYR A 15 33.22 15.36 13.97
C TYR A 15 33.50 14.05 13.23
N VAL A 16 33.37 12.93 13.94
CA VAL A 16 33.37 11.60 13.34
C VAL A 16 31.93 11.31 12.93
N SER A 17 31.64 11.40 11.63
CA SER A 17 30.39 10.89 11.07
C SER A 17 30.41 9.37 11.15
N ALA A 18 29.55 8.78 11.99
CA ALA A 18 29.33 7.35 12.00
C ALA A 18 28.39 7.00 10.83
N GLU A 19 28.96 6.84 9.63
CA GLU A 19 28.23 6.18 8.55
C GLU A 19 28.01 4.72 8.96
N LYS A 20 26.80 4.43 9.48
CA LYS A 20 26.36 3.06 9.70
C LYS A 20 26.21 2.41 8.32
N LYS A 21 27.24 1.69 7.89
CA LYS A 21 27.19 0.82 6.70
C LYS A 21 26.17 -0.29 6.98
N ILE A 22 24.91 -0.06 6.62
CA ILE A 22 23.88 -1.09 6.68
C ILE A 22 24.27 -2.11 5.61
N GLN A 23 24.72 -3.29 6.05
CA GLN A 23 24.96 -4.41 5.16
C GLN A 23 23.62 -4.71 4.47
N ARG A 24 23.55 -4.39 3.18
CA ARG A 24 22.41 -4.73 2.36
C ARG A 24 22.39 -6.25 2.34
N LEU A 25 21.40 -6.86 3.00
CA LEU A 25 21.17 -8.30 2.81
C LEU A 25 21.09 -8.53 1.30
N ASP A 26 21.77 -9.58 0.84
CA ASP A 26 21.61 -10.09 -0.53
C ASP A 26 20.12 -10.29 -0.85
N SER A 27 19.78 -10.50 -2.12
CA SER A 27 18.40 -10.70 -2.55
C SER A 27 17.68 -11.68 -1.62
N LEU A 28 16.66 -11.18 -0.90
CA LEU A 28 15.85 -12.02 -0.03
C LEU A 28 15.17 -13.07 -0.92
N GLN A 29 15.47 -14.35 -0.67
CA GLN A 29 14.89 -15.46 -1.41
C GLN A 29 13.64 -15.94 -0.68
N LEU A 30 12.52 -16.02 -1.40
CA LEU A 30 11.32 -16.65 -0.87
C LEU A 30 11.53 -18.17 -0.87
N LEU A 31 11.54 -18.78 0.30
CA LEU A 31 11.59 -20.23 0.45
C LEU A 31 10.16 -20.78 0.33
N THR A 32 9.97 -21.78 -0.52
CA THR A 32 8.68 -22.44 -0.75
C THR A 32 8.85 -23.95 -0.63
N PRO A 33 7.88 -24.68 -0.06
CA PRO A 33 7.84 -26.14 -0.15
C PRO A 33 7.93 -26.63 -1.60
N GLU A 34 8.48 -27.83 -1.82
CA GLU A 34 8.70 -28.39 -3.17
C GLU A 34 7.40 -28.59 -3.96
N ASP A 35 6.27 -28.77 -3.25
CA ASP A 35 4.93 -28.97 -3.80
C ASP A 35 4.12 -27.66 -3.93
N ILE A 36 4.73 -26.50 -3.64
CA ILE A 36 4.08 -25.19 -3.75
C ILE A 36 4.78 -24.34 -4.82
N LYS A 37 3.99 -23.90 -5.81
CA LYS A 37 4.44 -22.92 -6.80
C LYS A 37 4.00 -21.51 -6.41
N VAL A 38 4.96 -20.62 -6.17
CA VAL A 38 4.69 -19.19 -5.99
C VAL A 38 5.01 -18.43 -7.28
N THR A 39 4.10 -17.57 -7.71
CA THR A 39 4.30 -16.69 -8.86
C THR A 39 3.86 -15.27 -8.51
N ILE A 40 4.36 -14.30 -9.28
CA ILE A 40 3.94 -12.91 -9.15
C ILE A 40 2.59 -12.76 -9.85
N PHE A 41 1.53 -12.51 -9.07
CA PHE A 41 0.21 -12.18 -9.59
C PHE A 41 0.17 -10.78 -10.20
N ALA A 42 0.71 -9.78 -9.49
CA ALA A 42 0.81 -8.40 -9.97
C ALA A 42 2.13 -7.77 -9.48
N ASN A 43 2.75 -6.96 -10.34
CA ASN A 43 3.91 -6.13 -10.01
C ASN A 43 3.54 -4.64 -10.01
N ASP A 44 4.46 -3.79 -9.57
CA ASP A 44 4.30 -2.31 -9.54
C ASP A 44 3.06 -1.80 -8.77
N VAL A 45 2.48 -2.65 -7.92
CA VAL A 45 1.42 -2.30 -6.99
C VAL A 45 2.04 -1.71 -5.72
N SER A 46 2.33 -0.42 -5.77
CA SER A 46 3.05 0.25 -4.67
C SER A 46 2.29 0.13 -3.34
N ARG A 47 3.01 -0.28 -2.27
CA ARG A 47 2.54 -0.27 -0.87
C ARG A 47 1.18 -0.96 -0.64
N ALA A 48 0.98 -2.12 -1.24
CA ALA A 48 -0.14 -3.01 -0.97
C ALA A 48 -0.32 -3.27 0.55
N ARG A 49 -1.57 -3.30 1.01
CA ARG A 49 -1.91 -3.56 2.43
C ARG A 49 -2.96 -4.65 2.60
N HIS A 50 -4.23 -4.35 2.39
CA HIS A 50 -5.32 -5.31 2.52
C HIS A 50 -5.74 -5.79 1.14
N MET A 51 -6.11 -7.05 1.02
CA MET A 51 -6.62 -7.64 -0.21
C MET A 51 -7.96 -8.35 0.04
N ALA A 52 -8.93 -8.17 -0.85
CA ALA A 52 -10.22 -8.86 -0.80
C ALA A 52 -10.73 -9.14 -2.22
N PHE A 53 -11.33 -10.30 -2.43
CA PHE A 53 -11.96 -10.64 -3.70
C PHE A 53 -13.42 -10.19 -3.74
N ASP A 54 -13.87 -9.66 -4.88
CA ASP A 54 -15.29 -9.39 -5.12
C ASP A 54 -16.04 -10.65 -5.60
N ASP A 55 -17.34 -10.50 -5.91
CA ASP A 55 -18.19 -11.60 -6.41
C ASP A 55 -17.91 -11.99 -7.87
N GLN A 56 -16.93 -11.36 -8.53
CA GLN A 56 -16.43 -11.69 -9.85
C GLN A 56 -15.08 -12.41 -9.79
N GLY A 57 -14.52 -12.60 -8.58
CA GLY A 57 -13.18 -13.15 -8.37
C GLY A 57 -12.07 -12.15 -8.67
N VAL A 58 -12.36 -10.85 -8.76
CA VAL A 58 -11.35 -9.82 -8.98
C VAL A 58 -10.76 -9.39 -7.65
N LEU A 59 -9.44 -9.33 -7.58
CA LEU A 59 -8.72 -8.92 -6.38
C LEU A 59 -8.73 -7.38 -6.25
N PHE A 60 -9.26 -6.89 -5.13
CA PHE A 60 -9.16 -5.49 -4.74
C PHE A 60 -8.10 -5.34 -3.66
N LEU A 61 -7.42 -4.20 -3.68
CA LEU A 61 -6.24 -3.96 -2.87
C LEU A 61 -6.19 -2.50 -2.41
N SER A 62 -5.93 -2.31 -1.11
CA SER A 62 -5.75 -0.97 -0.53
C SER A 62 -4.29 -0.52 -0.59
N GLN A 63 -4.11 0.76 -0.93
CA GLN A 63 -2.83 1.47 -0.94
C GLN A 63 -2.91 2.63 0.05
N SER A 64 -2.84 2.30 1.35
CA SER A 64 -3.20 3.24 2.42
C SER A 64 -2.45 4.57 2.35
N LYS A 65 -1.12 4.56 2.18
CA LYS A 65 -0.35 5.82 2.12
C LYS A 65 -0.61 6.63 0.85
N GLN A 66 -1.14 6.00 -0.20
CA GLN A 66 -1.51 6.68 -1.45
C GLN A 66 -2.95 7.18 -1.41
N GLY A 67 -3.73 6.81 -0.38
CA GLY A 67 -5.14 7.17 -0.29
C GLY A 67 -6.00 6.49 -1.37
N LYS A 68 -5.62 5.28 -1.82
CA LYS A 68 -6.27 4.59 -2.95
C LYS A 68 -6.75 3.19 -2.60
N VAL A 69 -7.76 2.76 -3.35
CA VAL A 69 -8.12 1.34 -3.52
C VAL A 69 -8.12 1.06 -5.02
N VAL A 70 -7.52 -0.05 -5.41
CA VAL A 70 -7.43 -0.50 -6.80
C VAL A 70 -7.99 -1.90 -6.97
N ALA A 71 -8.45 -2.23 -8.17
CA ALA A 71 -8.80 -3.58 -8.59
C ALA A 71 -7.76 -4.12 -9.59
N LEU A 72 -7.50 -5.42 -9.52
CA LEU A 72 -6.49 -6.14 -10.28
C LEU A 72 -7.15 -7.32 -11.03
N PRO A 73 -7.83 -7.06 -12.16
CA PRO A 73 -8.48 -8.12 -12.94
C PRO A 73 -7.47 -9.03 -13.66
N ASP A 74 -7.76 -10.32 -13.65
CA ASP A 74 -7.18 -11.35 -14.50
C ASP A 74 -8.26 -11.80 -15.52
N ILE A 75 -8.31 -11.12 -16.66
CA ILE A 75 -9.32 -11.25 -17.70
C ILE A 75 -9.09 -12.53 -18.51
N ASP A 76 -7.83 -12.86 -18.79
CA ASP A 76 -7.45 -14.05 -19.55
C ASP A 76 -7.34 -15.32 -18.68
N LYS A 77 -7.45 -15.17 -17.35
CA LYS A 77 -7.43 -16.23 -16.33
C LYS A 77 -6.12 -17.01 -16.30
N ASN A 78 -5.01 -16.34 -16.59
CA ASN A 78 -3.67 -16.94 -16.59
C ASN A 78 -2.99 -16.93 -15.20
N GLY A 79 -3.67 -16.40 -14.18
CA GLY A 79 -3.13 -16.25 -12.83
C GLY A 79 -2.30 -14.98 -12.64
N LYS A 80 -2.48 -13.96 -13.49
CA LYS A 80 -1.81 -12.65 -13.39
C LYS A 80 -2.81 -11.52 -13.66
N ALA A 81 -2.62 -10.41 -12.96
CA ALA A 81 -3.40 -9.22 -13.21
C ALA A 81 -2.99 -8.57 -14.54
N ASP A 82 -3.95 -8.27 -15.41
CA ASP A 82 -3.72 -7.61 -16.69
C ASP A 82 -3.53 -6.10 -16.57
N LYS A 83 -4.08 -5.50 -15.51
CA LYS A 83 -4.05 -4.05 -15.29
C LYS A 83 -4.33 -3.68 -13.84
N ILE A 84 -4.02 -2.43 -13.51
CA ILE A 84 -4.36 -1.79 -12.24
C ILE A 84 -5.49 -0.78 -12.50
N VAL A 85 -6.67 -1.01 -11.93
CA VAL A 85 -7.84 -0.13 -12.10
C VAL A 85 -8.07 0.66 -10.82
N SER A 86 -8.03 1.98 -10.86
CA SER A 86 -8.36 2.82 -9.70
C SER A 86 -9.85 2.75 -9.40
N ILE A 87 -10.21 2.43 -8.16
CA ILE A 87 -11.59 2.37 -7.68
C ILE A 87 -11.94 3.65 -6.93
N ILE A 88 -11.08 4.06 -6.00
CA ILE A 88 -11.15 5.35 -5.30
C ILE A 88 -9.76 5.93 -5.08
N SER A 89 -9.69 7.25 -4.93
CA SER A 89 -8.45 7.99 -4.67
C SER A 89 -8.71 9.21 -3.80
N GLY A 90 -7.70 9.69 -3.07
CA GLY A 90 -7.81 10.89 -2.24
C GLY A 90 -8.48 10.64 -0.89
N HIS A 91 -8.57 9.38 -0.47
CA HIS A 91 -9.16 8.98 0.81
C HIS A 91 -8.10 8.87 1.92
N ARG A 92 -8.51 8.99 3.18
CA ARG A 92 -7.59 9.06 4.32
C ARG A 92 -7.19 7.65 4.77
N ALA A 93 -6.02 7.22 4.30
CA ALA A 93 -5.42 5.95 4.70
C ALA A 93 -6.35 4.73 4.62
N PRO A 94 -7.01 4.46 3.46
CA PRO A 94 -7.88 3.31 3.32
C PRO A 94 -7.11 2.02 3.60
N HIS A 95 -7.67 1.12 4.40
CA HIS A 95 -7.00 -0.10 4.83
C HIS A 95 -7.91 -1.31 4.66
N GLY A 96 -8.85 -1.54 5.58
CA GLY A 96 -9.76 -2.70 5.53
C GLY A 96 -10.71 -2.64 4.35
N LEU A 97 -10.88 -3.77 3.65
CA LEU A 97 -11.82 -3.92 2.54
C LEU A 97 -12.77 -5.07 2.83
N ALA A 98 -14.07 -4.86 2.58
CA ALA A 98 -15.05 -5.93 2.67
C ALA A 98 -16.14 -5.73 1.61
N PHE A 99 -16.62 -6.83 1.05
CA PHE A 99 -17.75 -6.80 0.13
C PHE A 99 -18.99 -7.36 0.81
N ALA A 100 -20.15 -6.75 0.57
CA ALA A 100 -21.42 -7.29 1.05
C ALA A 100 -22.53 -7.10 0.02
N LYS A 101 -23.34 -8.14 -0.12
CA LYS A 101 -24.62 -8.06 -0.83
C LYS A 101 -25.72 -7.81 0.20
N ILE A 102 -26.43 -6.70 0.05
CA ILE A 102 -27.56 -6.32 0.92
C ILE A 102 -28.77 -6.13 0.01
N LYS A 103 -29.76 -7.03 0.15
CA LYS A 103 -30.89 -7.14 -0.80
C LYS A 103 -30.35 -7.30 -2.23
N ASP A 104 -30.81 -6.47 -3.16
CA ASP A 104 -30.38 -6.48 -4.57
C ASP A 104 -29.16 -5.61 -4.86
N SER A 105 -28.57 -4.99 -3.82
CA SER A 105 -27.42 -4.10 -3.97
C SER A 105 -26.13 -4.76 -3.50
N TYR A 106 -25.02 -4.42 -4.16
CA TYR A 106 -23.68 -4.89 -3.83
C TYR A 106 -22.81 -3.70 -3.43
N TYR A 107 -22.09 -3.82 -2.32
CA TYR A 107 -21.32 -2.74 -1.74
C TYR A 107 -19.87 -3.16 -1.51
N LEU A 108 -18.95 -2.22 -1.76
CA LEU A 108 -17.59 -2.26 -1.25
C LEU A 108 -17.52 -1.35 -0.01
N TYR A 109 -17.15 -1.92 1.13
CA TYR A 109 -16.89 -1.22 2.38
C TYR A 109 -15.39 -0.99 2.52
N ILE A 110 -15.01 0.21 2.96
CA ILE A 110 -13.63 0.64 3.08
C ILE A 110 -13.47 1.30 4.45
N ALA A 111 -12.62 0.71 5.29
CA ALA A 111 -12.21 1.31 6.54
C ALA A 111 -11.07 2.31 6.27
N GLU A 112 -11.31 3.57 6.59
CA GLU A 112 -10.30 4.63 6.68
C GLU A 112 -9.82 4.76 8.13
N GLU A 113 -8.87 5.66 8.38
CA GLU A 113 -8.29 5.87 9.71
C GLU A 113 -9.32 6.28 10.78
N THR A 114 -10.36 7.04 10.40
CA THR A 114 -11.33 7.66 11.32
C THR A 114 -12.78 7.43 10.92
N LYS A 115 -13.04 6.62 9.89
CA LYS A 115 -14.39 6.41 9.37
C LYS A 115 -14.50 5.13 8.58
N VAL A 116 -15.73 4.66 8.39
CA VAL A 116 -16.04 3.64 7.41
C VAL A 116 -16.91 4.25 6.34
N ILE A 117 -16.48 4.08 5.08
CA ILE A 117 -17.28 4.44 3.92
C ILE A 117 -17.75 3.17 3.20
N ARG A 118 -18.80 3.31 2.40
CA ARG A 118 -19.18 2.29 1.41
C ARG A 118 -19.40 2.91 0.05
N LEU A 119 -19.18 2.10 -0.98
CA LEU A 119 -19.50 2.42 -2.37
C LEU A 119 -20.52 1.40 -2.87
N LYS A 120 -21.62 1.87 -3.45
CA LYS A 120 -22.58 0.98 -4.14
C LYS A 120 -22.06 0.65 -5.53
N ARG A 121 -22.03 -0.63 -5.92
CA ARG A 121 -21.74 -1.01 -7.31
C ARG A 121 -22.91 -0.62 -8.21
N ILE A 122 -22.62 0.18 -9.23
CA ILE A 122 -23.58 0.63 -10.26
C ILE A 122 -23.64 -0.41 -11.38
N SER A 123 -22.49 -0.86 -11.87
CA SER A 123 -22.40 -1.87 -12.92
C SER A 123 -21.10 -2.67 -12.82
N LYS A 124 -21.15 -3.91 -13.31
CA LYS A 124 -19.96 -4.75 -13.48
C LYS A 124 -19.15 -4.24 -14.69
N PRO A 125 -17.81 -4.36 -14.68
CA PRO A 125 -17.03 -5.02 -13.64
C PRO A 125 -16.65 -4.13 -12.45
N PHE A 126 -16.35 -2.84 -12.65
CA PHE A 126 -15.70 -2.00 -11.61
C PHE A 126 -16.37 -0.63 -11.41
N THR A 127 -17.63 -0.47 -11.81
CA THR A 127 -18.29 0.83 -11.70
C THR A 127 -18.95 0.94 -10.33
N TYR A 128 -18.39 1.80 -9.48
CA TYR A 128 -18.93 2.13 -8.17
C TYR A 128 -19.41 3.58 -8.13
N GLY A 129 -20.45 3.82 -7.35
CA GLY A 129 -21.00 5.15 -7.11
C GLY A 129 -20.18 5.96 -6.11
N ALA A 130 -20.72 7.12 -5.74
CA ALA A 130 -20.12 7.99 -4.75
C ALA A 130 -19.93 7.30 -3.39
N ALA A 131 -18.92 7.75 -2.65
CA ALA A 131 -18.68 7.27 -1.30
C ALA A 131 -19.71 7.81 -0.32
N GLU A 132 -20.29 6.91 0.46
CA GLU A 132 -21.19 7.20 1.57
C GLU A 132 -20.46 6.89 2.88
N THR A 133 -20.31 7.87 3.77
CA THR A 133 -19.87 7.60 5.15
C THR A 133 -21.00 6.90 5.91
N ILE A 134 -20.68 5.80 6.57
CA ILE A 134 -21.65 5.00 7.35
C ILE A 134 -21.32 4.94 8.83
N ILE A 135 -20.05 5.14 9.17
CA ILE A 135 -19.55 5.29 10.54
C ILE A 135 -18.60 6.47 10.48
N ASP A 136 -18.77 7.43 11.38
CA ASP A 136 -17.93 8.60 11.56
C ASP A 136 -17.56 8.68 13.04
N ASP A 137 -16.29 8.94 13.33
CA ASP A 137 -15.77 9.11 14.69
C ASP A 137 -15.87 10.57 15.17
#